data_AF-A0A2V8LJG1-F1
#
_entry.id   AF-A0A2V8LJG1-F1
#
_cell.length_a   1.000
_cell.length_b   1.000
_cell.length_c   1.000
_cell.angle_alpha   90.00
_cell.angle_beta   90.00
_cell.angle_gamma   90.00
#
_symmetry.space_group_name_H-M   'P 1'
#
loop_
_entity.id
_entity.type
_entity.pdbx_description
1 polymer ?
#
loop_
_entity_poly.entity_id
_entity_poly.type
_entity_poly.pdbx_seq_one_letter_code
_entity_poly.pdbx_strand_id
1 'polypeptide(L)'
;MDNFELTFPFEDMAQFEDMETKRKLHVIPEYLRTQYLSILEGHMKEIRKELSGSRIDYVLMDTSKPLDTGLFSYLAARIKTQ
;
A
#
# COMPACT_ATOMS: atom_id res chain seq x y z
N MET A 1 -4.96 -1.56 2.61
CA MET A 1 -3.65 -2.06 2.21
C MET A 1 -3.03 -2.76 3.39
N ASP A 2 -2.42 -3.92 3.15
CA ASP A 2 -1.85 -4.74 4.20
C ASP A 2 -0.60 -4.09 4.80
N ASN A 3 -0.46 -4.16 6.12
CA ASN A 3 0.72 -3.68 6.83
C ASN A 3 1.98 -4.46 6.41
N PHE A 4 1.84 -5.72 6.03
CA PHE A 4 2.96 -6.51 5.50
C PHE A 4 3.44 -6.00 4.15
N GLU A 5 2.56 -5.47 3.29
CA GLU A 5 2.96 -4.84 2.03
C GLU A 5 3.65 -3.49 2.28
N LEU A 6 3.21 -2.74 3.29
CA LEU A 6 3.78 -1.44 3.65
C LEU A 6 5.15 -1.53 4.33
N THR A 7 5.35 -2.55 5.16
CA THR A 7 6.56 -2.68 6.00
C THR A 7 7.52 -3.76 5.51
N PHE A 8 7.02 -4.68 4.68
CA PHE A 8 7.77 -5.81 4.13
C PHE A 8 8.68 -6.49 5.17
N PRO A 9 8.15 -7.00 6.31
CA PRO A 9 8.94 -7.41 7.47
C PRO A 9 9.54 -8.83 7.32
N PHE A 10 9.84 -9.27 6.09
CA PHE A 10 10.40 -10.59 5.82
C PHE A 10 11.92 -10.58 5.98
N GLU A 11 12.45 -11.44 6.86
CA GLU A 11 13.89 -11.53 7.19
C GLU A 11 14.55 -12.83 6.68
N ASP A 12 13.78 -13.91 6.53
CA ASP A 12 14.29 -15.21 6.09
C ASP A 12 14.14 -15.44 4.58
N MET A 13 15.05 -16.22 3.98
CA MET A 13 14.90 -16.72 2.61
C MET A 13 13.60 -17.51 2.48
N ALA A 14 12.59 -16.87 1.91
CA ALA A 14 11.28 -17.44 1.66
C ALA A 14 11.03 -17.59 0.15
N GLN A 15 10.32 -18.64 -0.22
CA GLN A 15 9.69 -18.76 -1.53
C GLN A 15 8.52 -17.78 -1.58
N PHE A 16 8.65 -16.70 -2.36
CA PHE A 16 7.56 -15.76 -2.54
C PHE A 16 6.67 -16.24 -3.68
N GLU A 17 5.37 -16.36 -3.41
CA GLU A 17 4.36 -16.52 -4.45
C GLU A 17 3.74 -15.16 -4.71
N ASP A 18 3.85 -14.69 -5.95
CA ASP A 18 3.13 -13.51 -6.40
C ASP A 18 1.62 -13.77 -6.34
N MET A 19 0.90 -12.97 -5.56
CA MET A 19 -0.55 -13.09 -5.40
C MET A 19 -1.32 -12.75 -6.68
N GLU A 20 -0.75 -11.92 -7.57
CA GLU A 20 -1.41 -11.50 -8.82
C GLU A 20 -1.21 -12.52 -9.94
N THR A 21 0.00 -13.06 -10.08
CA THR A 21 0.36 -13.94 -11.21
C THR A 21 0.62 -15.39 -10.85
N LYS A 22 0.61 -15.75 -9.56
CA LYS A 22 0.94 -17.09 -9.04
C LYS A 22 2.36 -17.57 -9.36
N ARG A 23 3.26 -16.64 -9.68
CA ARG A 23 4.67 -16.95 -9.95
C ARG A 23 5.44 -17.16 -8.65
N LYS A 24 6.26 -18.21 -8.63
CA LYS A 24 7.17 -18.49 -7.51
C LYS A 24 8.52 -17.85 -7.77
N LEU A 25 8.94 -16.97 -6.87
CA LEU A 25 10.17 -16.19 -6.95
C LEU A 25 11.09 -16.64 -5.81
N HIS A 26 12.29 -17.13 -6.18
CA HIS A 26 13.41 -17.28 -5.25
C HIS A 26 14.15 -15.96 -5.20
N VAL A 27 14.02 -15.24 -4.10
CA VAL A 27 14.57 -13.90 -3.93
C VAL A 27 15.18 -13.76 -2.54
N ILE A 28 16.21 -12.92 -2.45
CA ILE A 28 16.77 -12.48 -1.17
C ILE A 28 15.87 -11.33 -0.67
N PRO A 29 15.20 -11.47 0.49
CA PRO A 29 14.23 -10.49 0.98
C PRO A 29 14.79 -9.08 1.09
N GLU A 30 16.06 -8.92 1.47
CA GLU A 30 16.71 -7.63 1.66
C GLU A 30 16.81 -6.81 0.36
N TYR A 31 17.15 -7.46 -0.76
CA TYR A 31 17.17 -6.83 -2.08
C TYR A 31 15.77 -6.59 -2.63
N LEU A 32 14.84 -7.52 -2.38
CA LEU A 32 13.46 -7.40 -2.85
C LEU A 32 12.70 -6.29 -2.11
N ARG A 33 12.90 -6.14 -0.79
CA ARG A 33 12.24 -5.13 0.05
C ARG A 33 12.34 -3.74 -0.56
N THR A 34 13.57 -3.32 -0.87
CA THR A 34 13.82 -1.97 -1.39
C THR A 34 13.15 -1.75 -2.75
N GLN A 35 13.25 -2.72 -3.67
CA GLN A 35 12.61 -2.60 -4.97
C GLN A 35 11.09 -2.64 -4.89
N TYR A 36 10.53 -3.57 -4.11
CA TYR A 36 9.10 -3.73 -3.94
C TYR A 36 8.48 -2.46 -3.36
N LEU A 37 9.04 -1.93 -2.26
CA LEU A 37 8.56 -0.68 -1.66
C LEU A 37 8.66 0.50 -2.64
N SER A 38 9.74 0.59 -3.42
CA SER A 38 9.88 1.65 -4.42
C SER A 38 8.83 1.56 -5.54
N ILE A 39 8.54 0.36 -6.04
CA ILE A 39 7.50 0.14 -7.07
C ILE A 39 6.13 0.47 -6.50
N LEU A 40 5.86 0.03 -5.28
CA LEU A 40 4.61 0.23 -4.57
C LEU A 40 4.33 1.72 -4.28
N GLU A 41 5.33 2.46 -3.80
CA GLU A 41 5.23 3.91 -3.62
C GLU A 41 5.01 4.64 -4.94
N GLY A 42 5.69 4.21 -6.01
CA GLY A 42 5.48 4.73 -7.36
C GLY A 42 4.04 4.55 -7.83
N HIS A 43 3.52 3.34 -7.70
CA HIS A 43 2.14 3.00 -8.07
C HIS A 43 1.12 3.81 -7.25
N MET A 44 1.29 3.93 -5.93
CA MET A 44 0.42 4.78 -5.11
C MET A 44 0.45 6.24 -5.54
N LYS A 45 1.62 6.75 -5.90
CA LYS A 45 1.78 8.14 -6.33
C LYS A 45 1.06 8.40 -7.65
N GLU A 46 1.11 7.45 -8.58
CA GLU A 46 0.34 7.51 -9.83
C GLU A 46 -1.16 7.54 -9.56
N ILE A 47 -1.67 6.59 -8.76
CA ILE A 47 -3.08 6.56 -8.37
C ILE A 47 -3.50 7.89 -7.72
N ARG A 48 -2.74 8.39 -6.74
CA ARG A 48 -3.03 9.67 -6.07
C ARG A 48 -3.06 10.83 -7.05
N LYS A 49 -2.14 10.87 -8.01
CA LYS A 49 -2.04 11.93 -9.01
C LYS A 49 -3.27 11.92 -9.93
N GLU A 50 -3.68 10.76 -10.42
CA GLU A 50 -4.85 10.62 -11.31
C GLU A 50 -6.16 10.97 -10.59
N LEU A 51 -6.33 10.48 -9.36
CA LEU A 51 -7.52 10.75 -8.55
C LEU A 51 -7.62 12.22 -8.13
N SER A 52 -6.48 12.85 -7.78
CA SER A 52 -6.43 14.28 -7.49
C SER A 52 -6.79 15.15 -8.70
N GLY A 53 -6.46 14.71 -9.91
CA GLY A 53 -6.86 15.38 -11.15
C GLY A 53 -8.39 15.35 -11.38
N SER A 54 -9.07 14.35 -10.81
CA SER A 54 -10.52 14.13 -10.96
C SER A 54 -11.34 14.67 -9.77
N ARG A 55 -10.71 15.40 -8.84
CA ARG A 55 -11.32 15.83 -7.55
C ARG A 55 -11.88 14.67 -6.73
N ILE A 56 -11.24 13.50 -6.79
CA ILE A 56 -11.60 12.34 -6.00
C ILE A 56 -10.70 12.30 -4.76
N ASP A 57 -11.31 12.34 -3.58
CA ASP A 57 -10.60 12.21 -2.31
C ASP A 57 -10.07 10.79 -2.15
N TYR A 58 -8.74 10.65 -2.08
CA TYR A 58 -8.06 9.38 -1.85
C TYR A 58 -7.44 9.36 -0.45
N VAL A 59 -7.74 8.31 0.33
CA VAL A 59 -7.10 8.04 1.61
C VAL A 59 -6.59 6.60 1.63
N LEU A 60 -5.30 6.45 1.90
CA LEU A 60 -4.70 5.14 2.11
C LEU A 60 -5.16 4.62 3.48
N MET A 61 -5.86 3.49 3.50
CA MET A 61 -6.24 2.78 4.73
C MET A 61 -5.35 1.56 4.93
N ASP A 62 -4.80 1.45 6.14
CA ASP A 62 -4.04 0.29 6.60
C ASP A 62 -5.01 -0.73 7.20
N THR A 63 -5.04 -1.94 6.65
CA THR A 63 -5.97 -3.00 7.09
C THR A 63 -5.58 -3.65 8.41
N SER A 64 -4.39 -3.35 8.95
CA SER A 64 -4.03 -3.73 10.32
C SER A 64 -4.70 -2.86 11.38
N LYS A 65 -5.25 -1.69 10.98
CA LYS A 65 -5.90 -0.75 11.89
C LYS A 65 -7.43 -0.94 11.88
N PRO A 66 -8.12 -0.69 13.01
CA PRO A 66 -9.56 -0.67 13.05
C PRO A 66 -10.14 0.29 12.00
N LEU A 67 -11.14 -0.18 11.27
CA LEU A 67 -11.80 0.57 10.19
C LEU A 67 -12.32 1.93 10.70
N ASP A 68 -12.83 1.96 11.93
CA ASP A 68 -13.42 3.14 12.56
C ASP A 68 -12.46 4.34 12.55
N THR A 69 -11.17 4.10 12.83
CA THR A 69 -10.14 5.15 12.84
C THR A 69 -9.87 5.70 11.45
N GLY A 70 -9.81 4.83 10.44
CA GLY A 70 -9.62 5.22 9.04
C GLY A 70 -10.83 5.98 8.50
N LEU A 71 -12.03 5.48 8.78
CA LEU A 71 -13.28 6.09 8.35
C LEU A 71 -13.51 7.46 9.00
N PHE A 72 -13.24 7.59 10.30
CA PHE A 72 -13.35 8.87 11.00
C PHE A 72 -12.41 9.91 10.39
N SER A 73 -11.15 9.54 10.14
CA SER A 73 -10.16 10.43 9.51
C SER A 73 -10.60 10.88 8.12
N TYR A 74 -11.16 9.97 7.33
CA TYR A 74 -11.69 10.27 6.00
C TYR A 74 -12.88 11.23 6.04
N LEU A 75 -13.87 10.96 6.90
CA LEU A 75 -15.05 11.81 7.04
C LEU A 75 -14.68 13.19 7.59
N ALA A 76 -13.77 13.27 8.56
CA ALA A 76 -13.28 14.53 9.12
C ALA A 76 -12.54 15.37 8.06
N ALA A 77 -11.70 14.74 7.22
CA ALA A 77 -11.05 15.41 6.12
C ALA A 77 -12.07 15.98 5.13
N ARG A 78 -13.09 15.20 4.76
CA ARG A 78 -14.13 15.61 3.80
C ARG A 78 -15.00 16.76 4.29
N ILE A 79 -15.34 16.78 5.59
CA ILE A 79 -16.09 17.90 6.20
C ILE A 79 -15.28 19.19 6.14
N LYS A 80 -13.95 19.11 6.26
CA LYS A 80 -13.05 20.28 6.23
C LYS A 80 -12.84 20.84 4.82
N THR A 81 -13.05 20.04 3.78
CA THR A 81 -12.93 20.45 2.37
C THR A 81 -14.25 20.99 1.78
N GLN A 82 -15.37 20.91 2.51
CA GLN A 82 -16.64 21.62 2.22
C GLN A 82 -16.67 22.99 2.91
#